data_AF-A0A6N7B212-F1
#
_entry.id   AF-A0A6N7B212-F1
#
_cell.length_a   1.000
_cell.length_b   1.000
_cell.length_c   1.000
_cell.angle_alpha   90.00
_cell.angle_beta   90.00
_cell.angle_gamma   90.00
#
_symmetry.space_group_name_H-M   'P 1'
#
loop_
_entity.id
_entity.type
_entity.pdbx_description
1 polymer ?
#
loop_
_entity_poly.entity_id
_entity_poly.type
_entity_poly.pdbx_seq_one_letter_code
_entity_poly.pdbx_strand_id
1 'polypeptide(L)'
;MQSKVAKVNLEMGMPSVESALQTMHNALSTHKRQGTKAVILIHGYGSSGTGGGIKAAVRRALGDTSLRGIVRAYVGGENWTLQKREFIGICKSLDEHDRSLSANEGVTIVLLR
;
A
#
# COMPACT_ATOMS: atom_id res chain seq x y z
N MET A 1 3.71 -22.19 -1.06
CA MET A 1 4.59 -21.02 -1.22
C MET A 1 3.83 -19.79 -0.73
N GLN A 2 4.38 -19.02 0.20
CA GLN A 2 3.71 -17.81 0.70
C GLN A 2 3.77 -16.73 -0.39
N SER A 3 2.64 -16.08 -0.68
CA SER A 3 2.56 -15.03 -1.70
C SER A 3 3.56 -13.92 -1.38
N LYS A 4 4.34 -13.50 -2.39
CA LYS A 4 5.28 -12.37 -2.26
C LYS A 4 4.58 -11.02 -2.21
N VAL A 5 3.28 -10.99 -2.52
CA VAL A 5 2.41 -9.80 -2.45
C VAL A 5 1.27 -10.05 -1.49
N ALA A 6 1.02 -9.10 -0.59
CA ALA A 6 -0.16 -9.10 0.28
C ALA A 6 -1.10 -7.94 -0.04
N LYS A 7 -2.38 -8.08 0.29
CA LYS A 7 -3.39 -7.01 0.18
C LYS A 7 -3.90 -6.67 1.57
N VAL A 8 -4.01 -5.39 1.88
CA VAL A 8 -4.51 -4.90 3.17
C VAL A 8 -5.61 -3.90 2.90
N ASN A 9 -6.82 -4.19 3.38
CA ASN A 9 -7.95 -3.29 3.24
C ASN A 9 -8.03 -2.34 4.45
N LEU A 10 -7.72 -1.07 4.22
CA LEU A 10 -7.72 0.00 5.21
C LEU A 10 -9.05 0.75 5.30
N GLU A 11 -9.94 0.60 4.31
CA GLU A 11 -11.30 1.17 4.34
C GLU A 11 -12.34 0.21 4.91
N MET A 12 -11.96 -1.05 5.18
CA MET A 12 -12.84 -2.08 5.71
C MET A 12 -13.46 -1.64 7.05
N GLY A 13 -14.79 -1.61 7.11
CA GLY A 13 -15.52 -1.19 8.30
C GLY A 13 -15.63 0.33 8.49
N MET A 14 -15.29 1.13 7.46
CA MET A 14 -15.33 2.61 7.50
C MET A 14 -14.60 3.20 8.72
N PRO A 15 -13.33 2.84 8.94
CA PRO A 15 -12.59 3.28 10.11
C PRO A 15 -12.27 4.77 10.06
N SER A 16 -11.86 5.32 11.21
CA SER A 16 -11.21 6.63 11.25
C SER A 16 -9.85 6.57 10.56
N VAL A 17 -9.34 7.73 10.16
CA VAL A 17 -7.99 7.87 9.58
C VAL A 17 -6.91 7.30 10.52
N GLU A 18 -7.03 7.56 11.82
CA GLU A 18 -6.08 7.05 12.82
C GLU A 18 -6.09 5.53 12.90
N SER A 19 -7.27 4.91 12.96
CA SER A 19 -7.41 3.45 12.98
C SER A 19 -6.90 2.80 11.69
N ALA A 20 -7.13 3.43 10.54
CA ALA A 20 -6.59 2.99 9.26
C ALA A 20 -5.05 3.06 9.24
N LEU A 21 -4.46 4.13 9.75
CA LEU A 21 -2.99 4.25 9.86
C LEU A 21 -2.41 3.22 10.82
N GLN A 22 -3.03 2.98 11.97
CA GLN A 22 -2.55 1.97 12.91
C GLN A 22 -2.60 0.57 12.30
N THR A 23 -3.69 0.24 11.59
CA THR A 23 -3.80 -0.99 10.80
C THR A 23 -2.69 -1.09 9.75
N MET A 24 -2.42 -0.01 9.01
CA MET A 24 -1.34 0.04 8.02
C MET A 24 0.03 -0.24 8.66
N HIS A 25 0.39 0.45 9.76
CA HIS A 25 1.68 0.25 10.44
C HIS A 25 1.87 -1.18 10.93
N ASN A 26 0.83 -1.76 11.55
CA ASN A 26 0.85 -3.14 12.03
C ASN A 26 0.98 -4.13 10.88
N ALA A 27 0.23 -3.92 9.80
CA ALA A 27 0.26 -4.79 8.64
C ALA A 27 1.62 -4.75 7.92
N LEU A 28 2.18 -3.56 7.67
CA LEU A 28 3.50 -3.44 7.03
C LEU A 28 4.60 -4.10 7.85
N SER A 29 4.58 -3.90 9.17
CA SER A 29 5.53 -4.54 10.10
C SER A 29 5.40 -6.07 10.10
N THR A 30 4.17 -6.57 10.11
CA THR A 30 3.87 -8.01 10.10
C THR A 30 4.33 -8.67 8.80
N HIS A 31 3.96 -8.10 7.66
CA HIS A 31 4.31 -8.66 6.34
C HIS A 31 5.82 -8.59 6.07
N LYS A 32 6.50 -7.55 6.59
CA LYS A 32 7.97 -7.51 6.54
C LYS A 32 8.58 -8.69 7.29
N ARG A 33 8.12 -8.98 8.52
CA ARG A 33 8.59 -10.13 9.31
C ARG A 33 8.27 -11.47 8.65
N GLN A 34 7.18 -11.56 7.91
CA GLN A 34 6.78 -12.74 7.14
C GLN A 34 7.56 -12.90 5.82
N GLY A 35 8.40 -11.93 5.44
CA GLY A 35 9.19 -12.02 4.20
C GLY A 35 8.40 -11.74 2.92
N THR A 36 7.23 -11.11 3.04
CA THR A 36 6.50 -10.51 1.91
C THR A 36 7.36 -9.41 1.29
N LYS A 37 7.27 -9.24 -0.04
CA LYS A 37 8.06 -8.25 -0.78
C LYS A 37 7.27 -6.99 -1.14
N ALA A 38 5.97 -7.12 -1.35
CA ALA A 38 5.10 -5.99 -1.63
C ALA A 38 3.77 -6.08 -0.88
N VAL A 39 3.19 -4.94 -0.53
CA VAL A 39 1.86 -4.82 0.06
C VAL A 39 1.05 -3.84 -0.77
N ILE A 40 -0.15 -4.24 -1.16
CA ILE A 40 -1.14 -3.40 -1.81
C ILE A 40 -2.09 -2.91 -0.72
N LEU A 41 -2.00 -1.62 -0.40
CA LEU A 41 -2.89 -0.95 0.56
C LEU A 41 -4.13 -0.47 -0.20
N ILE A 42 -5.31 -0.94 0.19
CA ILE A 42 -6.60 -0.51 -0.34
C ILE A 42 -7.16 0.50 0.65
N HIS A 43 -7.13 1.78 0.29
CA HIS A 43 -7.53 2.89 1.16
C HIS A 43 -8.78 3.63 0.66
N GLY A 44 -9.31 3.21 -0.50
CA GLY A 44 -10.45 3.84 -1.14
C GLY A 44 -10.07 5.09 -1.92
N TYR A 45 -10.98 5.61 -2.73
CA TYR A 45 -10.70 6.75 -3.61
C TYR A 45 -10.47 8.08 -2.88
N GLY A 46 -10.86 8.17 -1.60
CA GLY A 46 -10.87 9.39 -0.81
C GLY A 46 -12.14 10.20 -1.06
N SER A 47 -13.20 9.88 -0.31
CA SER A 47 -14.44 10.68 -0.27
C SER A 47 -14.27 11.92 0.63
N SER A 48 -15.28 12.78 0.76
CA SER A 48 -15.27 13.94 1.67
C SER A 48 -15.80 13.63 3.08
N GLY A 49 -16.14 12.37 3.37
CA GLY A 49 -16.61 11.92 4.69
C GLY A 49 -15.47 11.64 5.70
N THR A 50 -15.82 11.13 6.88
CA THR A 50 -14.87 10.84 7.99
C THR A 50 -13.71 9.90 7.62
N GLY A 51 -13.92 8.97 6.67
CA GLY A 51 -12.89 8.08 6.11
C GLY A 51 -12.17 8.62 4.85
N GLY A 52 -12.55 9.82 4.41
CA GLY A 52 -12.08 10.45 3.19
C GLY A 52 -10.59 10.77 3.11
N GLY A 53 -10.00 11.03 4.28
CA GLY A 53 -8.59 11.41 4.40
C GLY A 53 -7.62 10.24 4.37
N ILE A 54 -8.07 8.98 4.32
CA ILE A 54 -7.18 7.81 4.45
C ILE A 54 -6.12 7.80 3.35
N LYS A 55 -6.49 8.05 2.08
CA LYS A 55 -5.54 8.15 0.96
C LYS A 55 -4.40 9.12 1.25
N ALA A 56 -4.73 10.35 1.62
CA ALA A 56 -3.76 11.39 1.89
C ALA A 56 -2.89 11.06 3.11
N ALA A 57 -3.51 10.57 4.18
CA ALA A 57 -2.83 10.21 5.42
C ALA A 57 -1.87 9.03 5.21
N VAL A 58 -2.29 7.98 4.49
CA VAL A 58 -1.45 6.82 4.13
C VAL A 58 -0.22 7.27 3.37
N ARG A 59 -0.38 8.09 2.32
CA ARG A 59 0.75 8.57 1.51
C ARG A 59 1.72 9.41 2.34
N ARG A 60 1.20 10.29 3.19
CA ARG A 60 2.01 11.09 4.11
C ARG A 60 2.81 10.20 5.05
N ALA A 61 2.15 9.21 5.66
CA ALA A 61 2.79 8.29 6.60
C ALA A 61 3.85 7.40 5.92
N LEU A 62 3.63 6.93 4.69
CA LEU A 62 4.61 6.15 3.93
C LEU A 62 5.90 6.93 3.62
N GLY A 63 5.85 8.26 3.60
CA GLY A 63 7.02 9.13 3.47
C GLY A 63 7.72 9.47 4.79
N ASP A 64 7.16 9.06 5.94
CA ASP A 64 7.69 9.37 7.27
C ASP A 64 8.97 8.58 7.57
N THR A 65 9.88 9.18 8.34
CA THR A 65 11.14 8.55 8.78
C THR A 65 10.90 7.30 9.63
N SER A 66 9.79 7.25 10.37
CA SER A 66 9.37 6.08 11.16
C SER A 66 9.18 4.82 10.32
N LEU A 67 8.76 4.96 9.06
CA LEU A 67 8.58 3.84 8.14
C LEU A 67 9.79 3.57 7.25
N ARG A 68 10.85 4.39 7.33
CA ARG A 68 12.09 4.19 6.55
C ARG A 68 12.79 2.87 6.89
N GLY A 69 12.57 2.26 8.05
CA GLY A 69 13.08 0.92 8.34
C GLY A 69 12.33 -0.19 7.58
N ILE A 70 11.12 0.07 7.09
CA ILE A 70 10.16 -0.93 6.61
C ILE A 70 9.84 -0.74 5.13
N VAL A 71 9.54 0.49 4.72
CA VAL A 71 9.07 0.87 3.38
C VAL A 71 10.26 1.24 2.50
N ARG A 72 10.57 0.39 1.51
CA ARG A 72 11.61 0.63 0.52
C ARG A 72 11.23 1.75 -0.46
N ALA A 73 10.03 1.63 -1.03
CA ALA A 73 9.44 2.57 -1.98
C ALA A 73 7.92 2.38 -2.01
N TYR A 74 7.18 3.38 -2.50
CA TYR A 74 5.73 3.26 -2.69
C TYR A 74 5.27 4.03 -3.93
N VAL A 75 4.16 3.61 -4.53
CA VAL A 75 3.53 4.27 -5.67
C VAL A 75 2.00 4.15 -5.58
N GLY A 76 1.29 5.23 -5.84
CA GLY A 76 -0.17 5.19 -5.96
C GLY A 76 -0.60 4.50 -7.26
N GLY A 77 -1.76 3.83 -7.27
CA GLY A 77 -2.22 3.12 -8.47
C GLY A 77 -2.41 4.03 -9.69
N GLU A 78 -2.67 5.34 -9.49
CA GLU A 78 -2.72 6.33 -10.57
C GLU A 78 -1.38 6.53 -11.27
N ASN A 79 -0.28 6.25 -10.59
CA ASN A 79 1.08 6.35 -11.10
C ASN A 79 1.71 4.98 -11.41
N TRP A 80 0.94 3.89 -11.25
CA TRP A 80 1.46 2.53 -11.39
C TRP A 80 2.08 2.30 -12.78
N THR A 81 1.40 2.69 -13.85
CA THR A 81 1.89 2.48 -15.22
C THR A 81 3.27 3.11 -15.48
N LEU A 82 3.58 4.22 -14.81
CA LEU A 82 4.86 4.91 -14.94
C LEU A 82 5.99 4.21 -14.18
N GLN A 83 5.69 3.58 -13.03
CA GLN A 83 6.70 2.98 -12.14
C GLN A 83 6.70 1.45 -12.14
N LYS A 84 5.75 0.80 -12.83
CA LYS A 84 5.55 -0.65 -12.76
C LYS A 84 6.81 -1.45 -13.09
N ARG A 85 7.61 -0.98 -14.05
CA ARG A 85 8.85 -1.66 -14.45
C ARG A 85 9.85 -1.76 -13.29
N GLU A 86 10.01 -0.69 -12.50
CA GLU A 86 10.89 -0.69 -11.33
C GLU A 86 10.34 -1.61 -10.23
N PHE A 87 9.04 -1.52 -9.96
CA PHE A 87 8.39 -2.29 -8.90
C PHE A 87 8.35 -3.80 -9.21
N ILE A 88 8.01 -4.18 -10.44
CA ILE A 88 8.01 -5.58 -10.91
C ILE A 88 9.45 -6.13 -10.93
N GLY A 89 10.45 -5.29 -11.23
CA GLY A 89 11.86 -5.67 -11.14
C GLY A 89 12.28 -6.11 -9.73
N ILE A 90 11.65 -5.57 -8.70
CA ILE A 90 11.89 -5.94 -7.29
C ILE A 90 10.97 -7.08 -6.84
N CYS A 91 9.70 -7.07 -7.26
CA CYS A 91 8.71 -8.08 -6.92
C CYS A 91 7.93 -8.52 -8.16
N LYS A 92 8.39 -9.59 -8.81
CA LYS A 92 7.78 -10.13 -10.05
C LYS A 92 6.30 -10.47 -9.90
N SER A 93 5.87 -10.95 -8.72
CA SER A 93 4.47 -11.29 -8.43
C SER A 93 3.51 -10.10 -8.48
N LEU A 94 4.00 -8.85 -8.57
CA LEU A 94 3.13 -7.69 -8.82
C LEU A 94 2.52 -7.70 -10.23
N ASP A 95 3.12 -8.39 -11.19
CA ASP A 95 2.64 -8.48 -12.57
C ASP A 95 1.25 -9.16 -12.64
N GLU A 96 1.00 -10.15 -11.79
CA GLU A 96 -0.30 -10.81 -11.61
C GLU A 96 -1.42 -9.84 -11.16
N HIS A 97 -1.05 -8.66 -10.68
CA HIS A 97 -1.97 -7.63 -10.20
C HIS A 97 -2.03 -6.40 -11.10
N ASP A 98 -1.30 -6.34 -12.22
CA ASP A 98 -1.14 -5.15 -13.09
C ASP A 98 -2.49 -4.50 -13.44
N ARG A 99 -3.49 -5.31 -13.82
CA ARG A 99 -4.84 -4.84 -14.17
C ARG A 99 -5.59 -4.19 -13.00
N SER A 100 -5.39 -4.68 -11.77
CA SER A 100 -6.05 -4.15 -10.56
C SER A 100 -5.36 -2.91 -9.99
N LEU A 101 -4.09 -2.71 -10.34
CA LEU A 101 -3.27 -1.60 -9.87
C LEU A 101 -3.30 -0.40 -10.83
N SER A 102 -3.35 -0.67 -12.13
CA SER A 102 -3.31 0.36 -13.17
C SER A 102 -4.50 1.32 -13.07
N ALA A 103 -4.20 2.62 -12.99
CA ALA A 103 -5.18 3.71 -12.89
C ALA A 103 -6.12 3.61 -11.66
N ASN A 104 -5.79 2.77 -10.67
CA ASN A 104 -6.61 2.60 -9.49
C ASN A 104 -6.18 3.56 -8.38
N GLU A 105 -6.88 4.69 -8.30
CA GLU A 105 -6.63 5.73 -7.29
C GLU A 105 -6.89 5.28 -5.84
N GLY A 106 -7.63 4.19 -5.65
CA GLY A 106 -7.98 3.64 -4.34
C GLY A 106 -6.94 2.72 -3.73
N VAL A 107 -5.79 2.54 -4.41
CA VAL A 107 -4.70 1.68 -3.93
C VAL A 107 -3.36 2.38 -3.91
N THR A 108 -2.51 1.95 -2.98
CA THR A 108 -1.09 2.32 -2.93
C THR A 108 -0.27 1.04 -2.82
N ILE A 109 0.69 0.86 -3.73
CA ILE A 109 1.62 -0.27 -3.75
C ILE A 109 2.84 0.12 -2.92
N VAL A 110 3.25 -0.74 -2.00
CA VAL A 110 4.38 -0.53 -1.11
C VAL A 110 5.36 -1.68 -1.26
N LEU A 111 6.62 -1.38 -1.57
CA LEU A 111 7.72 -2.33 -1.50
C LEU A 111 8.31 -2.35 -0.10
N LEU A 112 8.50 -3.54 0.45
CA LEU A 112 9.12 -3.74 1.77
C LEU A 112 10.64 -3.92 1.64
N ARG A 113 11.39 -3.52 2.67
CA ARG A 113 12.84 -3.79 2.80
C ARG A 113 13.12 -5.23 3.18
#